data_AF-A0A1Q7YA23-F1
#
_entry.id   AF-A0A1Q7YA23-F1
#
_cell.length_a   1.000
_cell.length_b   1.000
_cell.length_c   1.000
_cell.angle_alpha   90.00
_cell.angle_beta   90.00
_cell.angle_gamma   90.00
#
_symmetry.space_group_name_H-M   'P 1'
#
loop_
_entity.id
_entity.type
_entity.pdbx_description
1 polymer ?
#
loop_
_entity_poly.entity_id
_entity_poly.type
_entity_poly.pdbx_seq_one_letter_code
_entity_poly.pdbx_strand_id
1 'polypeptide(L)'
;MNRAQSYREKTQAAREVQAKEIPLPSGMMVLAARIDLVDWLSTGMLPQVFVEEVLKIVEDGRKPTSSEVLRRAKGKAIIESLIFMRNIVQATLVSPRLVMRPDPEKDEIAPHELTKEDFAFIFQWQMAGAPDIPVPMKGGKQTSVGALRKFRRRRAVPNSRADKQKVRTAA
;
A
#
# COMPACT_ATOMS: atom_id res chain seq x y z
N MET A 1 -15.11 24.51 -17.92
CA MET A 1 -14.61 23.31 -17.21
C MET A 1 -14.76 22.10 -18.13
N ASN A 2 -13.69 21.38 -18.45
CA ASN A 2 -13.79 20.18 -19.29
C ASN A 2 -14.04 18.93 -18.41
N ARG A 3 -14.57 17.85 -19.00
CA ARG A 3 -14.92 16.63 -18.25
C ARG A 3 -13.72 16.05 -17.49
N ALA A 4 -12.53 16.10 -18.08
CA ALA A 4 -11.29 15.59 -17.47
C ALA A 4 -10.92 16.34 -16.19
N GLN A 5 -11.08 17.66 -16.18
CA GLN A 5 -10.85 18.51 -15.02
C GLN A 5 -11.83 18.16 -13.89
N SER A 6 -13.12 18.03 -14.20
CA SER A 6 -14.13 17.63 -13.21
C SER A 6 -13.89 16.23 -12.63
N TYR A 7 -13.36 15.28 -13.42
CA TYR A 7 -12.94 13.98 -12.91
C TYR A 7 -11.77 14.10 -11.93
N ARG A 8 -10.73 14.86 -12.29
CA ARG A 8 -9.56 15.07 -11.42
C ARG A 8 -9.95 15.72 -10.10
N GLU A 9 -10.80 16.75 -10.15
CA GLU A 9 -11.29 17.44 -8.95
C GLU A 9 -12.12 16.53 -8.05
N LYS A 10 -13.05 15.74 -8.62
CA LYS A 10 -13.84 14.78 -7.84
C LYS A 10 -12.97 13.69 -7.21
N THR A 11 -12.00 13.15 -7.96
CA THR A 11 -11.07 12.15 -7.43
C THR A 11 -10.19 12.74 -6.34
N GLN A 12 -9.70 13.97 -6.53
CA GLN A 12 -8.88 14.68 -5.54
C GLN A 12 -9.67 14.95 -4.26
N ALA A 13 -10.88 15.50 -4.37
CA ALA A 13 -11.75 15.75 -3.23
C ALA A 13 -12.08 14.45 -2.46
N ALA A 14 -12.34 13.35 -3.18
CA ALA A 14 -12.56 12.05 -2.55
C ALA A 14 -11.33 11.53 -1.79
N ARG A 15 -10.11 11.84 -2.27
CA ARG A 15 -8.86 11.49 -1.58
C ARG A 15 -8.64 12.35 -0.35
N GLU A 16 -8.88 13.66 -0.43
CA GLU A 16 -8.77 14.59 0.70
C GLU A 16 -9.69 14.20 1.85
N VAL A 17 -10.92 13.78 1.56
CA VAL A 17 -11.89 13.28 2.57
C VAL A 17 -11.37 12.06 3.34
N GLN A 18 -10.57 11.21 2.68
CA GLN A 18 -10.03 9.99 3.28
C GLN A 18 -8.61 10.19 3.84
N ALA A 19 -8.03 11.36 3.64
CA ALA A 19 -6.66 11.65 4.03
C ALA A 19 -6.57 11.94 5.53
N LYS A 20 -5.39 11.71 6.08
CA LYS A 20 -5.05 12.05 7.45
C LYS A 20 -3.70 12.73 7.50
N GLU A 21 -3.58 13.65 8.45
CA GLU A 21 -2.29 14.21 8.82
C GLU A 21 -1.47 13.15 9.52
N ILE A 22 -0.25 12.95 9.03
CA ILE A 22 0.73 12.04 9.63
C ILE A 22 2.03 12.81 9.90
N PRO A 23 2.64 12.62 11.08
CA PRO A 23 3.95 13.18 11.38
C PRO A 23 5.03 12.39 10.65
N LEU A 24 5.95 13.11 10.01
CA LEU A 24 7.15 12.55 9.41
C LEU A 24 8.31 12.52 10.41
N PRO A 25 9.28 11.60 10.24
CA PRO A 25 10.52 11.57 11.03
C PRO A 25 11.28 12.90 11.09
N SER A 26 11.25 13.69 10.02
CA SER A 26 11.83 15.04 10.00
C SER A 26 11.13 16.06 10.89
N GLY A 27 9.98 15.72 11.48
CA GLY A 27 9.14 16.63 12.26
C GLY A 27 8.12 17.40 11.42
N MET A 28 8.12 17.24 10.09
CA MET A 28 7.11 17.82 9.22
C MET A 28 5.77 17.06 9.30
N MET A 29 4.67 17.75 9.03
CA MET A 29 3.35 17.14 8.91
C MET A 29 2.98 17.04 7.43
N VAL A 30 2.38 15.92 7.03
CA VAL A 30 1.85 15.75 5.68
C VAL A 30 0.46 15.16 5.71
N LEU A 31 -0.35 15.55 4.74
CA LEU A 31 -1.65 14.96 4.47
C LEU A 31 -1.47 13.77 3.54
N ALA A 32 -1.79 12.57 4.03
CA ALA A 32 -1.61 11.31 3.30
C ALA A 32 -2.91 10.52 3.25
N ALA A 33 -3.17 9.85 2.12
CA ALA A 33 -4.33 9.00 1.92
C ALA A 33 -3.90 7.56 1.62
N ARG A 34 -4.70 6.60 2.07
CA ARG A 34 -4.48 5.18 1.75
C ARG A 34 -4.79 4.94 0.29
N ILE A 35 -3.83 4.43 -0.46
CA ILE A 35 -4.09 3.88 -1.79
C ILE A 35 -4.51 2.40 -1.70
N ASP A 36 -5.47 1.99 -2.53
CA ASP A 36 -5.71 0.57 -2.76
C ASP A 36 -4.61 0.08 -3.71
N LEU A 37 -3.59 -0.55 -3.12
CA LEU A 37 -2.45 -1.03 -3.88
C LEU A 37 -2.86 -2.07 -4.93
N VAL A 38 -3.87 -2.91 -4.68
CA VAL A 38 -4.24 -3.96 -5.66
C VAL A 38 -4.90 -3.32 -6.87
N ASP A 39 -5.87 -2.44 -6.64
CA ASP A 39 -6.53 -1.72 -7.72
C ASP A 39 -5.52 -0.85 -8.48
N TRP A 40 -4.64 -0.15 -7.76
CA TRP A 40 -3.62 0.70 -8.36
C TRP A 40 -2.63 -0.12 -9.21
N LEU A 41 -2.16 -1.27 -8.72
CA LEU A 41 -1.30 -2.19 -9.47
C LEU A 41 -1.99 -2.76 -10.71
N SER A 42 -3.30 -3.02 -10.62
CA SER A 42 -4.09 -3.58 -11.73
C SER A 42 -4.22 -2.64 -12.93
N THR A 43 -3.95 -1.34 -12.76
CA THR A 43 -3.97 -0.34 -13.85
C THR A 43 -2.73 -0.39 -14.77
N GLY A 44 -1.87 -1.39 -14.64
CA GLY A 44 -0.63 -1.51 -15.43
C GLY A 44 0.56 -0.73 -14.84
N MET A 45 0.43 -0.25 -13.61
CA MET A 45 1.49 0.45 -12.88
C MET A 45 2.46 -0.50 -12.15
N LEU A 46 2.27 -1.81 -12.30
CA LEU A 46 3.15 -2.84 -11.78
C LEU A 46 4.38 -2.96 -12.71
N PRO A 47 5.61 -2.70 -12.24
CA PRO A 47 6.79 -2.92 -13.07
C PRO A 47 6.91 -4.40 -13.46
N GLN A 48 7.43 -4.65 -14.66
CA GLN A 48 7.48 -5.99 -15.25
C GLN A 48 8.16 -7.01 -14.33
N VAL A 49 9.21 -6.59 -13.60
CA VAL A 49 9.91 -7.45 -12.62
C VAL A 49 9.02 -7.96 -11.48
N PHE A 50 7.88 -7.32 -11.21
CA PHE A 50 6.93 -7.77 -10.20
C PHE A 50 5.76 -8.56 -10.80
N VAL A 51 5.54 -8.48 -12.12
CA VAL A 51 4.46 -9.20 -12.84
C VAL A 51 4.66 -10.70 -12.71
N GLU A 52 5.89 -11.19 -12.92
CA GLU A 52 6.22 -12.62 -12.80
C GLU A 52 5.90 -13.17 -11.40
N GLU A 53 6.16 -12.39 -10.36
CA GLU A 53 5.88 -12.80 -8.98
C GLU A 53 4.39 -12.76 -8.64
N VAL A 54 3.65 -11.81 -9.22
CA VAL A 54 2.19 -11.77 -9.12
C VAL A 54 1.57 -12.99 -9.81
N LEU A 55 1.99 -13.30 -11.04
CA LEU A 55 1.49 -14.44 -11.80
C LEU A 55 1.72 -15.76 -11.06
N LYS A 56 2.93 -15.98 -10.50
CA LYS A 56 3.21 -17.17 -9.68
C LYS A 56 2.27 -17.30 -8.48
N ILE A 57 1.91 -16.19 -7.81
CA ILE A 57 0.99 -16.23 -6.66
C ILE A 57 -0.46 -16.50 -7.11
N VAL A 58 -0.86 -15.97 -8.26
CA VAL A 58 -2.19 -16.18 -8.84
C VAL A 58 -2.35 -17.61 -9.36
N GLU A 59 -1.33 -18.17 -10.00
CA GLU A 59 -1.27 -19.58 -10.43
C GLU A 59 -1.41 -20.53 -9.24
N ASP A 60 -0.87 -20.18 -8.08
CA ASP A 60 -1.08 -20.89 -6.81
C ASP A 60 -2.52 -20.76 -6.24
N GLY A 61 -3.43 -20.08 -6.94
CA GLY A 61 -4.81 -19.85 -6.50
C GLY A 61 -4.94 -18.86 -5.34
N ARG A 62 -3.89 -18.07 -5.04
CA ARG A 62 -3.85 -17.13 -3.92
C ARG A 62 -3.97 -15.70 -4.42
N LYS A 63 -4.58 -14.83 -3.60
CA LYS A 63 -4.57 -13.38 -3.87
C LYS A 63 -3.21 -12.79 -3.50
N PRO A 64 -2.49 -12.16 -4.44
CA PRO A 64 -1.20 -11.56 -4.16
C PRO A 64 -1.34 -10.42 -3.14
N THR A 65 -0.49 -10.44 -2.12
CA THR A 65 -0.35 -9.30 -1.21
C THR A 65 0.85 -8.45 -1.63
N SER A 66 0.73 -7.14 -1.45
CA SER A 66 1.78 -6.18 -1.81
C SER A 66 3.13 -6.52 -1.13
N SER A 67 3.08 -7.01 0.11
CA SER A 67 4.27 -7.46 0.85
C SER A 67 4.93 -8.72 0.29
N GLU A 68 4.16 -9.66 -0.25
CA GLU A 68 4.70 -10.91 -0.81
C GLU A 68 5.39 -10.66 -2.16
N VAL A 69 4.76 -9.84 -3.01
CA VAL A 69 5.29 -9.46 -4.33
C VAL A 69 6.64 -8.74 -4.18
N LEU A 70 6.75 -7.79 -3.23
CA LEU A 70 7.99 -7.06 -2.98
C LEU A 70 9.12 -7.92 -2.41
N ARG A 71 8.81 -8.87 -1.51
CA ARG A 71 9.82 -9.74 -0.90
C ARG A 71 10.49 -10.66 -1.93
N ARG A 72 9.76 -11.05 -2.97
CA ARG A 72 10.21 -12.01 -3.98
C ARG A 72 10.95 -11.38 -5.15
N ALA A 73 10.74 -10.11 -5.45
CA ALA A 73 11.37 -9.41 -6.58
C ALA A 73 12.87 -9.07 -6.41
N LYS A 74 13.62 -9.80 -5.58
CA LYS A 74 15.03 -9.48 -5.28
C LYS A 74 15.92 -9.65 -6.53
N GLY A 75 16.56 -8.55 -6.94
CA GLY A 75 17.88 -8.59 -7.58
C GLY A 75 17.99 -8.21 -9.07
N LYS A 76 16.90 -7.92 -9.80
CA LYS A 76 17.01 -7.64 -11.25
C LYS A 76 16.49 -6.31 -11.81
N ALA A 77 15.93 -5.40 -11.02
CA ALA A 77 15.74 -4.01 -11.48
C ALA A 77 15.65 -3.02 -10.31
N ILE A 78 16.80 -2.56 -9.83
CA ILE A 78 16.88 -1.56 -8.76
C ILE A 78 16.16 -0.27 -9.19
N ILE A 79 16.34 0.18 -10.43
CA ILE A 79 15.72 1.40 -10.95
C ILE A 79 14.19 1.28 -11.00
N GLU A 80 13.65 0.17 -11.51
CA GLU A 80 12.20 -0.06 -11.55
C GLU A 80 11.59 -0.12 -10.14
N SER A 81 12.32 -0.71 -9.20
CA SER A 81 11.93 -0.74 -7.78
C SER A 81 11.89 0.66 -7.18
N LEU A 82 12.87 1.51 -7.50
CA LEU A 82 12.91 2.90 -7.04
C LEU A 82 11.77 3.74 -7.65
N ILE A 83 11.48 3.57 -8.95
CA ILE A 83 10.36 4.21 -9.62
C ILE A 83 9.04 3.78 -8.99
N PHE A 84 8.89 2.48 -8.71
CA PHE A 84 7.72 1.93 -8.05
C PHE A 84 7.50 2.52 -6.66
N MET A 85 8.54 2.55 -5.82
CA MET A 85 8.48 3.14 -4.49
C MET A 85 8.10 4.62 -4.57
N ARG A 86 8.70 5.39 -5.50
CA ARG A 86 8.37 6.80 -5.71
C ARG A 86 6.91 6.99 -6.11
N ASN A 87 6.41 6.17 -7.04
CA ASN A 87 5.04 6.27 -7.49
C ASN A 87 4.04 5.95 -6.35
N ILE A 88 4.37 5.02 -5.46
CA ILE A 88 3.59 4.76 -4.25
C ILE A 88 3.58 5.98 -3.34
N VAL A 89 4.75 6.54 -3.01
CA VAL A 89 4.84 7.73 -2.15
C VAL A 89 4.07 8.91 -2.77
N GLN A 90 4.22 9.12 -4.08
CA GLN A 90 3.50 10.14 -4.82
C GLN A 90 1.98 9.96 -4.79
N ALA A 91 1.50 8.72 -4.95
CA ALA A 91 0.08 8.42 -4.87
C ALA A 91 -0.45 8.41 -3.43
N THR A 92 0.43 8.33 -2.43
CA THR A 92 0.06 8.37 -1.01
C THR A 92 -0.09 9.81 -0.51
N LEU A 93 0.82 10.70 -0.91
CA LEU A 93 0.77 12.11 -0.53
C LEU A 93 -0.40 12.85 -1.22
N VAL A 94 -1.14 13.60 -0.40
CA VAL A 94 -2.22 14.49 -0.83
C VAL A 94 -1.74 15.94 -0.76
N SER A 95 -1.03 16.30 0.32
CA SER A 95 -0.42 17.62 0.54
C SER A 95 0.81 17.47 1.46
N PRO A 96 1.98 18.03 1.11
CA PRO A 96 2.31 18.60 -0.20
C PRO A 96 2.27 17.52 -1.28
N ARG A 97 1.96 17.90 -2.52
CA ARG A 97 1.93 16.96 -3.65
C ARG A 97 3.34 16.66 -4.12
N LEU A 98 3.64 15.38 -4.26
CA LEU A 98 4.91 14.96 -4.84
C LEU A 98 4.86 15.02 -6.38
N VAL A 99 5.65 15.88 -6.99
CA VAL A 99 5.70 16.06 -8.45
C VAL A 99 7.14 16.18 -8.94
N MET A 100 7.42 15.81 -10.18
CA MET A 100 8.80 15.83 -10.70
C MET A 100 9.33 17.26 -10.95
N ARG A 101 8.43 18.21 -11.15
CA ARG A 101 8.73 19.62 -11.42
C ARG A 101 7.74 20.45 -10.57
N PRO A 102 8.08 20.74 -9.31
CA PRO A 102 7.18 21.47 -8.43
C PRO A 102 7.03 22.92 -8.91
N ASP A 103 5.81 23.41 -8.79
CA ASP A 103 5.50 24.83 -8.91
C ASP A 103 5.66 25.51 -7.53
N PRO A 104 6.59 26.46 -7.36
CA PRO A 104 6.83 27.13 -6.08
C PRO A 104 5.62 27.90 -5.53
N GLU A 105 4.64 28.22 -6.37
CA GLU A 105 3.40 28.88 -5.96
C GLU A 105 2.31 27.90 -5.49
N LYS A 106 2.57 26.59 -5.60
CA LYS A 106 1.66 25.52 -5.18
C LYS A 106 2.26 24.71 -4.04
N ASP A 107 1.39 24.00 -3.34
CA ASP A 107 1.78 23.05 -2.30
C ASP A 107 2.33 21.75 -2.92
N GLU A 108 3.52 21.87 -3.52
CA GLU A 108 4.19 20.87 -4.32
C GLU A 108 5.66 20.74 -3.92
N ILE A 109 6.16 19.50 -3.90
CA ILE A 109 7.57 19.20 -3.65
C ILE A 109 8.09 18.17 -4.65
N ALA A 110 9.40 18.17 -4.87
CA ALA A 110 10.11 17.20 -5.66
C ALA A 110 10.59 15.99 -4.84
N PRO A 111 10.75 14.80 -5.45
CA PRO A 111 11.27 13.62 -4.76
C PRO A 111 12.62 13.79 -4.07
N HIS A 112 13.47 14.70 -4.55
CA HIS A 112 14.78 14.95 -3.95
C HIS A 112 14.74 15.93 -2.76
N GLU A 113 13.60 16.60 -2.54
CA GLU A 113 13.37 17.48 -1.39
C GLU A 113 12.87 16.71 -0.17
N LEU A 114 12.36 15.49 -0.36
CA LEU A 114 12.07 14.55 0.73
C LEU A 114 13.37 13.93 1.25
N THR A 115 13.52 13.92 2.58
CA THR A 115 14.59 13.15 3.22
C THR A 115 14.41 11.65 2.94
N LYS A 116 15.49 10.89 3.00
CA LYS A 116 15.45 9.43 2.76
C LYS A 116 14.58 8.74 3.81
N GLU A 117 14.64 9.24 5.03
CA GLU A 117 13.92 8.76 6.20
C GLU A 117 12.41 8.98 6.04
N ASP A 118 11.99 10.18 5.63
CA ASP A 118 10.58 10.49 5.39
C ASP A 118 10.02 9.68 4.22
N PHE A 119 10.78 9.59 3.12
CA PHE A 119 10.40 8.81 1.96
C PHE A 119 10.19 7.33 2.33
N ALA A 120 11.14 6.75 3.07
CA ALA A 120 11.05 5.37 3.55
C ALA A 120 9.87 5.18 4.51
N PHE A 121 9.63 6.14 5.39
CA PHE A 121 8.52 6.13 6.33
C PHE A 121 7.17 6.11 5.60
N ILE A 122 6.93 7.04 4.67
CA ILE A 122 5.66 7.12 3.92
C ILE A 122 5.42 5.83 3.14
N PHE A 123 6.46 5.33 2.45
CA PHE A 123 6.38 4.07 1.74
C PHE A 123 6.01 2.91 2.68
N GLN A 124 6.71 2.75 3.80
CA GLN A 124 6.44 1.69 4.76
C GLN A 124 5.06 1.81 5.42
N TRP A 125 4.64 3.03 5.73
CA TRP A 125 3.31 3.34 6.27
C TRP A 125 2.21 2.88 5.31
N GLN A 126 2.34 3.20 4.02
CA GLN A 126 1.40 2.76 3.00
C GLN A 126 1.42 1.23 2.84
N MET A 127 2.62 0.63 2.82
CA MET A 127 2.79 -0.83 2.72
C MET A 127 2.26 -1.58 3.95
N ALA A 128 2.24 -0.95 5.12
CA ALA A 128 1.62 -1.49 6.32
C ALA A 128 0.08 -1.45 6.27
N GLY A 129 -0.48 -0.79 5.26
CA GLY A 129 -1.91 -0.63 5.01
C GLY A 129 -2.47 0.71 5.49
N ALA A 130 -1.62 1.72 5.69
CA ALA A 130 -1.98 3.01 6.27
C ALA A 130 -2.74 2.83 7.60
N PRO A 131 -2.05 2.38 8.67
CA PRO A 131 -2.67 1.86 9.89
C PRO A 131 -3.66 2.83 10.56
N ASP A 132 -3.44 4.13 10.39
CA ASP A 132 -4.22 5.20 11.00
C ASP A 132 -5.52 5.51 10.23
N ILE A 133 -5.64 5.04 8.99
CA ILE A 133 -6.82 5.25 8.14
C ILE A 133 -7.78 4.05 8.31
N PRO A 134 -9.01 4.27 8.79
CA PRO A 134 -9.98 3.20 8.95
C PRO A 134 -10.30 2.48 7.63
N VAL A 135 -10.62 1.18 7.72
CA VAL A 135 -11.06 0.36 6.60
C VAL A 135 -12.59 0.33 6.59
N PRO A 136 -13.24 0.74 5.49
CA PRO A 136 -14.68 0.59 5.35
C PRO A 136 -15.04 -0.91 5.23
N MET A 137 -16.02 -1.35 6.02
CA MET A 137 -16.55 -2.70 6.02
C MET A 137 -17.95 -2.73 5.42
N LYS A 138 -18.39 -3.92 4.99
CA LYS A 138 -19.76 -4.15 4.52
C LYS A 138 -20.76 -3.69 5.59
N GLY A 139 -21.73 -2.85 5.21
CA GLY A 139 -22.73 -2.27 6.11
C GLY A 139 -22.31 -0.96 6.80
N GLY A 140 -21.33 -0.23 6.26
CA GLY A 140 -20.97 1.12 6.71
C GLY A 140 -20.13 1.19 7.99
N LYS A 141 -19.77 0.03 8.56
CA LYS A 141 -18.90 -0.04 9.75
C LYS A 141 -17.46 0.26 9.37
N GLN A 142 -16.71 0.90 10.26
CA GLN A 142 -15.27 1.16 10.10
C GLN A 142 -14.46 0.27 11.04
N THR A 143 -13.31 -0.24 10.58
CA THR A 143 -12.40 -1.04 11.41
C THR A 143 -10.95 -0.60 11.23
N SER A 144 -10.12 -0.76 12.25
CA SER A 144 -8.68 -0.51 12.12
C SER A 144 -7.96 -1.67 11.41
N VAL A 145 -6.80 -1.37 10.80
CA VAL A 145 -5.93 -2.38 10.19
C VAL A 145 -5.47 -3.43 11.21
N GLY A 146 -5.22 -3.01 12.46
CA GLY A 146 -4.84 -3.89 13.57
C GLY A 146 -5.91 -4.93 13.90
N ALA A 147 -7.19 -4.55 13.89
CA ALA A 147 -8.31 -5.48 14.13
C ALA A 147 -8.43 -6.54 13.02
N LEU A 148 -8.21 -6.16 11.76
CA LEU A 148 -8.20 -7.07 10.62
C LEU A 148 -7.05 -8.08 10.67
N ARG A 149 -5.85 -7.67 11.11
CA ARG A 149 -4.70 -8.58 11.28
C ARG A 149 -4.98 -9.65 12.34
N LYS A 150 -5.63 -9.28 13.46
CA LYS A 150 -6.04 -10.24 14.51
C LYS A 150 -7.09 -11.24 14.00
N PHE A 151 -8.06 -10.78 13.19
CA PHE A 151 -9.05 -11.65 12.57
C PHE A 151 -8.42 -12.69 11.63
N ARG A 152 -7.46 -12.28 10.78
CA ARG A 152 -6.76 -13.20 9.86
C ARG A 152 -5.93 -14.25 10.61
N ARG A 153 -5.27 -13.88 11.72
CA ARG A 153 -4.50 -14.85 12.54
C ARG A 153 -5.38 -15.93 13.17
N ARG A 154 -6.60 -15.61 13.60
CA ARG A 154 -7.54 -16.60 14.18
C ARG A 154 -8.11 -17.58 13.16
N ARG A 155 -8.03 -17.27 11.86
CA ARG A 155 -8.53 -18.12 10.78
C ARG A 155 -7.46 -19.03 10.15
N ALA A 156 -6.23 -18.99 10.65
CA ALA A 156 -5.23 -20.00 10.31
C ALA A 156 -5.71 -21.35 10.85
N VAL A 157 -6.22 -22.19 9.94
CA VAL A 157 -6.71 -23.53 10.23
C VAL A 157 -5.59 -24.32 10.92
N PRO A 158 -5.82 -24.93 12.10
CA PRO A 158 -4.89 -25.89 12.66
C PRO A 158 -4.73 -27.01 11.63
N ASN A 159 -3.50 -27.25 11.20
CA ASN A 159 -3.16 -28.30 10.26
C ASN A 159 -3.59 -29.65 10.85
N SER A 160 -4.78 -30.16 10.48
CA SER A 160 -5.43 -31.34 11.08
C SER A 160 -4.79 -32.68 10.68
N ARG A 161 -3.51 -32.66 10.29
CA ARG A 161 -2.71 -33.85 10.01
C ARG A 161 -1.77 -34.27 11.13
N ALA A 162 -1.58 -33.46 12.17
CA ALA A 162 -0.68 -33.81 13.28
C ALA A 162 -1.30 -34.67 14.39
N ASP A 163 -2.63 -34.79 14.46
CA ASP A 163 -3.31 -35.41 15.60
C ASP A 163 -3.70 -36.90 15.42
N LYS A 164 -3.47 -37.48 14.24
CA LYS A 164 -3.76 -38.91 14.00
C LYS A 164 -2.62 -39.86 14.38
N GLN A 165 -1.47 -39.34 14.81
CA GLN A 165 -0.28 -40.18 15.08
C GLN A 165 -0.05 -40.48 16.57
N LYS A 166 -0.82 -39.87 17.49
CA LYS A 166 -0.73 -40.15 18.94
C LYS A 166 -1.73 -41.19 19.47
N VAL A 167 -2.65 -41.71 18.65
CA VAL A 167 -3.66 -42.69 19.10
C VAL A 167 -3.29 -44.14 18.70
N ARG A 168 -2.11 -44.38 18.12
CA ARG A 168 -1.69 -45.72 17.65
C ARG A 168 -0.48 -46.33 18.38
N THR A 169 0.02 -45.70 19.43
CA THR A 169 1.13 -46.21 20.27
C THR A 169 0.75 -46.45 21.72
N ALA A 170 -0.54 -46.49 22.03
CA ALA A 170 -1.06 -46.95 23.32
C ALA A 170 -2.18 -47.96 23.08
N ALA A 171 -1.80 -49.16 22.65
CA ALA A 171 -2.61 -50.38 22.69
C ALA A 171 -1.66 -51.56 22.94
#